data_AF-Q5BSM3-F1
#
_entry.id   AF-Q5BSM3-F1
#
_cell.length_a   1.000
_cell.length_b   1.000
_cell.length_c   1.000
_cell.angle_alpha   90.00
_cell.angle_beta   90.00
_cell.angle_gamma   90.00
#
_symmetry.space_group_name_H-M   'P 1'
#
loop_
_entity.id
_entity.type
_entity.pdbx_description
1 polymer ?
#
loop_
_entity_poly.entity_id
_entity_poly.type
_entity_poly.pdbx_seq_one_letter_code
_entity_poly.pdbx_strand_id
1 'polypeptide(L)'
;NYDFHTIDVITGMAFEYPTYLHCECEFGGKMYDAVFYLENTTQLKLELTDRITNEEWHNTLTESFVEELTKKTGNFKRFDVFCSMIQSALSKIY
;
A
#
# COMPACT_ATOMS: atom_id res chain seq x y z
N ASN A 1 -11.13 -10.55 -14.16
CA ASN A 1 -11.45 -11.44 -13.03
C ASN A 1 -10.17 -12.06 -12.51
N TYR A 2 -9.32 -11.27 -11.85
CA TYR A 2 -8.23 -11.80 -11.05
C TYR A 2 -8.55 -11.40 -9.62
N ASP A 3 -9.07 -12.36 -8.88
CA ASP A 3 -9.38 -12.22 -7.46
C ASP A 3 -8.07 -12.39 -6.69
N PHE A 4 -7.47 -11.29 -6.26
CA PHE A 4 -6.23 -11.29 -5.50
C PHE A 4 -6.53 -11.35 -4.00
N HIS A 5 -7.19 -12.42 -3.56
CA HIS A 5 -7.30 -12.74 -2.14
C HIS A 5 -6.07 -13.55 -1.71
N THR A 6 -5.10 -12.90 -1.07
CA THR A 6 -4.00 -13.62 -0.42
C THR A 6 -4.52 -14.18 0.90
N ILE A 7 -4.53 -15.51 1.04
CA ILE A 7 -4.87 -16.20 2.29
C ILE A 7 -3.62 -16.24 3.16
N ASP A 8 -3.70 -15.71 4.38
CA ASP A 8 -2.67 -15.93 5.37
C ASP A 8 -2.79 -17.37 5.92
N VAL A 9 -1.85 -18.22 5.50
CA VAL A 9 -1.83 -19.67 5.80
C VAL A 9 -1.70 -19.99 7.30
N ILE A 10 -1.37 -18.99 8.14
CA ILE A 10 -1.23 -19.17 9.60
C ILE A 10 -2.55 -18.88 10.33
N THR A 11 -3.37 -17.94 9.83
CA THR A 11 -4.58 -17.47 10.50
C THR A 11 -5.88 -17.88 9.79
N GLY A 12 -5.82 -18.36 8.54
CA GLY A 12 -7.00 -18.68 7.74
C GLY A 12 -7.83 -17.45 7.37
N MET A 13 -7.31 -16.24 7.60
CA MET A 13 -7.96 -14.99 7.23
C MET A 13 -7.66 -14.71 5.77
N ALA A 14 -8.71 -14.58 4.95
CA ALA A 14 -8.60 -14.01 3.62
C ALA A 14 -8.42 -12.49 3.78
N PHE A 15 -7.28 -11.95 3.37
CA PHE A 15 -7.18 -10.51 3.19
C PHE A 15 -7.98 -10.14 1.94
N GLU A 16 -8.89 -9.19 2.06
CA GLU A 16 -9.69 -8.68 0.93
C GLU A 16 -8.85 -7.86 -0.07
N TYR A 17 -7.53 -7.80 0.13
CA TYR A 17 -6.58 -7.05 -0.69
C TYR A 17 -5.25 -7.81 -0.85
N PRO A 18 -4.56 -7.70 -2.00
CA PRO A 18 -3.28 -8.32 -2.25
C PRO A 18 -2.24 -7.78 -1.27
N THR A 19 -1.45 -8.70 -0.74
CA THR A 19 -0.35 -8.43 0.18
C THR A 19 0.84 -7.73 -0.47
N TYR A 20 0.87 -7.62 -1.81
CA TYR A 20 1.96 -7.00 -2.57
C TYR A 20 1.40 -6.33 -3.83
N LEU A 21 1.87 -5.12 -4.12
CA LEU A 21 1.53 -4.33 -5.28
C LEU A 21 2.77 -3.63 -5.79
N HIS A 22 2.98 -3.68 -7.10
CA HIS A 22 4.01 -2.92 -7.80
C HIS A 22 3.35 -2.08 -8.89
N CYS A 23 3.72 -0.82 -9.01
CA CYS A 23 3.28 0.05 -10.09
C CYS A 23 4.36 1.04 -10.48
N GLU A 24 4.42 1.37 -11.76
CA GLU A 24 5.19 2.51 -12.24
C GLU A 24 4.32 3.77 -12.14
N CYS A 25 4.89 4.88 -11.66
CA CYS A 25 4.18 6.13 -11.49
C CYS A 25 5.05 7.34 -11.86
N GLU A 26 4.40 8.39 -12.37
CA GLU A 26 5.06 9.64 -12.72
C GLU A 26 4.70 10.74 -11.71
N PHE A 27 5.71 11.31 -11.06
CA PHE A 27 5.54 12.47 -10.17
C PHE A 27 6.49 13.59 -10.59
N GLY A 28 5.92 14.74 -10.96
CA GLY A 28 6.70 15.92 -11.34
C GLY A 28 7.60 15.70 -12.57
N GLY A 29 7.18 14.87 -13.53
CA GLY A 29 7.96 14.55 -14.73
C GLY A 29 9.07 13.49 -14.52
N LYS A 30 9.16 12.90 -13.32
CA LYS A 30 10.09 11.82 -13.01
C LYS A 30 9.34 10.52 -12.85
N MET A 31 9.96 9.43 -13.32
CA MET A 31 9.43 8.08 -13.23
C MET A 31 9.93 7.38 -11.98
N TYR A 32 9.01 6.70 -11.29
CA TYR A 32 9.29 5.95 -10.09
C TYR A 32 8.72 4.54 -10.19
N ASP A 33 9.46 3.57 -9.67
CA ASP A 33 8.95 2.23 -9.37
C ASP A 33 8.47 2.25 -7.92
N ALA A 34 7.19 1.95 -7.69
CA ALA A 34 6.59 1.99 -6.36
C ALA A 34 6.09 0.60 -5.96
N VAL A 35 6.48 0.16 -4.76
CA VAL A 35 6.14 -1.12 -4.18
C VAL A 35 5.39 -0.90 -2.87
N PHE A 36 4.27 -1.60 -2.71
CA PHE A 36 3.45 -1.57 -1.50
C PHE A 36 3.18 -3.00 -1.06
N TYR A 37 3.46 -3.32 0.19
CA TYR A 37 3.19 -4.66 0.69
C TYR A 37 2.91 -4.68 2.19
N LEU A 38 2.10 -5.64 2.62
CA LEU A 38 1.91 -5.89 4.03
C LEU A 38 3.10 -6.70 4.56
N GLU A 39 3.81 -6.15 5.53
CA GLU A 39 4.79 -6.94 6.30
C GLU A 39 4.09 -7.88 7.27
N ASN A 40 2.95 -7.45 7.80
CA ASN A 40 2.02 -8.23 8.60
C ASN A 40 0.63 -7.59 8.54
N THR A 41 -0.29 -8.14 9.33
CA THR A 41 -1.71 -7.72 9.36
C THR A 41 -1.93 -6.27 9.79
N THR A 42 -0.92 -5.61 10.39
CA THR A 42 -1.02 -4.26 10.97
C THR A 42 0.05 -3.29 10.44
N GLN A 43 0.86 -3.70 9.47
CA GLN A 43 1.98 -2.89 8.96
C GLN A 43 2.06 -2.95 7.44
N LEU A 44 1.91 -1.77 6.83
CA LEU A 44 2.04 -1.56 5.39
C LEU A 44 3.40 -0.92 5.09
N LYS A 45 4.21 -1.59 4.29
CA LYS A 45 5.46 -1.06 3.76
C LYS A 45 5.26 -0.42 2.41
N LEU A 46 5.95 0.70 2.23
CA LEU A 46 6.00 1.50 1.02
C LEU A 46 7.46 1.67 0.64
N GLU A 47 7.79 1.31 -0.60
CA GLU A 47 9.10 1.52 -1.19
C GLU A 47 8.89 2.30 -2.48
N LEU A 48 9.70 3.35 -2.68
CA LEU A 48 9.66 4.18 -3.88
C LEU A 48 11.09 4.32 -4.39
N THR A 49 11.30 4.04 -5.67
CA THR A 49 12.62 4.09 -6.30
C THR A 49 12.57 5.03 -7.50
N ASP A 50 13.41 6.07 -7.51
CA ASP A 50 13.62 6.92 -8.70
C ASP A 50 14.39 6.12 -9.76
N ARG A 51 13.80 5.95 -10.95
CA ARG A 51 14.36 5.08 -12.00
C ARG A 51 15.65 5.61 -12.63
N ILE A 52 15.95 6.89 -12.44
CA ILE A 52 17.12 7.55 -13.03
C ILE A 52 18.25 7.60 -12.00
N THR A 53 17.96 8.06 -10.79
CA THR A 53 18.98 8.25 -9.76
C THR A 53 19.24 6.99 -8.93
N ASN A 54 18.32 6.01 -8.96
CA ASN A 54 18.24 4.88 -8.03
C ASN A 54 18.17 5.31 -6.56
N GLU A 55 17.68 6.53 -6.29
CA GLU A 55 17.37 6.94 -4.93
C GLU A 55 16.12 6.21 -4.45
N GLU A 56 16.19 5.69 -3.23
CA GLU A 56 15.12 4.89 -2.64
C GLU A 56 14.58 5.54 -1.37
N TRP A 57 13.27 5.49 -1.22
CA TRP A 57 12.57 5.87 0.00
C TRP A 57 11.76 4.70 0.51
N HIS A 58 11.99 4.36 1.79
CA HIS A 58 11.35 3.24 2.47
C HIS A 58 10.55 3.77 3.66
N ASN A 59 9.32 3.33 3.81
CA ASN A 59 8.49 3.74 4.94
C ASN A 59 7.57 2.59 5.40
N THR A 60 7.34 2.51 6.71
CA THR A 60 6.41 1.56 7.31
C THR A 60 5.30 2.32 8.01
N LEU A 61 4.06 2.06 7.60
CA LEU A 61 2.86 2.63 8.19
C LEU A 61 2.20 1.57 9.09
N THR A 62 2.11 1.85 10.38
CA THR A 62 1.37 1.00 11.33
C THR A 62 -0.12 1.31 11.27
N GLU A 63 -0.95 0.34 11.66
CA GLU A 63 -2.40 0.49 11.85
C GLU A 63 -2.73 1.74 12.67
N SER A 64 -2.14 1.86 13.87
CA SER A 64 -2.37 3.00 14.76
C SER A 64 -2.01 4.35 14.11
N PHE A 65 -0.90 4.40 13.38
CA PHE A 65 -0.46 5.62 12.72
C PHE A 65 -1.42 6.05 11.61
N VAL A 66 -1.86 5.11 10.76
CA VAL A 66 -2.80 5.38 9.66
C VAL A 66 -4.15 5.83 10.19
N GLU A 67 -4.66 5.15 11.21
CA GLU A 67 -5.93 5.48 11.84
C GLU A 67 -5.91 6.87 12.50
N GLU A 68 -4.83 7.20 13.20
CA GLU A 68 -4.64 8.54 13.74
C GLU A 68 -4.50 9.61 12.64
N LEU A 69 -3.77 9.32 11.57
CA LEU A 69 -3.58 10.23 10.44
C LEU A 69 -4.92 10.56 9.78
N THR A 70 -5.73 9.54 9.50
CA THR A 70 -7.04 9.72 8.84
C THR A 70 -8.07 10.36 9.78
N LYS A 71 -7.96 10.12 11.09
CA LYS A 71 -8.76 10.83 12.10
C LYS A 71 -8.42 12.32 12.15
N LYS A 72 -7.13 12.67 12.10
CA LYS A 72 -6.64 14.06 12.12
C LYS A 72 -7.12 14.88 10.92
N THR A 73 -7.38 14.25 9.78
CA THR A 73 -7.92 14.92 8.59
C THR A 73 -9.45 15.03 8.59
N GLY A 74 -10.13 14.54 9.64
CA GLY A 74 -11.59 14.55 9.77
C GLY A 74 -12.31 13.46 8.98
N ASN A 75 -11.58 12.52 8.37
CA ASN A 75 -12.13 11.42 7.57
C ASN A 75 -11.52 10.09 8.01
N PHE A 76 -11.90 9.63 9.21
CA PHE A 76 -11.39 8.39 9.77
C PHE A 76 -11.58 7.21 8.79
N LYS A 77 -10.51 6.44 8.64
CA LYS A 77 -10.48 5.19 7.88
C LYS A 77 -9.79 4.14 8.74
N ARG A 78 -10.43 2.98 8.89
CA ARG A 78 -9.76 1.80 9.43
C ARG A 78 -8.60 1.40 8.51
N PHE A 79 -7.58 0.78 9.08
CA PHE A 79 -6.36 0.42 8.35
C PHE A 79 -6.63 -0.47 7.14
N ASP A 80 -7.47 -1.49 7.28
CA ASP A 80 -7.90 -2.40 6.19
C ASP A 80 -8.56 -1.65 5.01
N VAL A 81 -9.46 -0.72 5.32
CA VAL A 81 -10.10 0.15 4.32
C VAL A 81 -9.08 1.04 3.65
N PHE A 82 -8.12 1.60 4.40
CA PHE A 82 -7.06 2.42 3.84
C PHE A 82 -6.15 1.63 2.89
N CYS A 83 -5.74 0.41 3.25
CA CYS A 83 -4.98 -0.48 2.37
C CYS A 83 -5.73 -0.76 1.06
N SER A 84 -7.02 -1.07 1.16
CA SER A 84 -7.89 -1.30 -0.02
C SER A 84 -8.02 -0.05 -0.90
N MET A 85 -8.05 1.14 -0.31
CA MET A 85 -8.05 2.41 -1.04
C MET A 85 -6.74 2.65 -1.79
N ILE A 86 -5.59 2.41 -1.14
CA ILE A 86 -4.28 2.53 -1.79
C ILE A 86 -4.19 1.58 -2.98
N GLN A 87 -4.56 0.31 -2.78
CA GLN A 87 -4.60 -0.66 -3.87
C GLN A 87 -5.46 -0.17 -5.03
N SER A 88 -6.67 0.32 -4.74
CA SER A 88 -7.59 0.83 -5.76
C SER A 88 -7.06 2.08 -6.48
N ALA A 89 -6.33 2.94 -5.80
CA ALA A 89 -5.74 4.15 -6.38
C ALA A 89 -4.59 3.80 -7.32
N LEU A 90 -3.74 2.86 -6.93
CA LEU A 90 -2.53 2.48 -7.68
C LEU A 90 -2.83 1.49 -8.80
N SER A 91 -3.84 0.61 -8.63
CA SER A 91 -4.27 -0.32 -9.69
C SER A 91 -4.92 0.41 -10.88
N LYS A 92 -5.41 1.64 -10.69
CA LYS A 92 -6.03 2.45 -11.75
C LYS A 92 -5.03 3.23 -12.62
N ILE A 93 -3.75 3.18 -12.28
CA ILE A 93 -2.69 3.85 -13.04
C ILE A 93 -2.31 3.01 -14.30
N TYR A 94 -2.94 1.85 -14.50
CA TYR A 94 -2.89 1.03 -15.73
C TYR A 94 -4.27 0.82 -16.36
#